data_AF-A0A7V6B475-F1
#
_entry.id   AF-A0A7V6B475-F1
#
_cell.length_a   1.000
_cell.length_b   1.000
_cell.length_c   1.000
_cell.angle_alpha   90.00
_cell.angle_beta   90.00
_cell.angle_gamma   90.00
#
_symmetry.space_group_name_H-M   'P 1'
#
loop_
_entity.id
_entity.type
_entity.pdbx_description
1 polymer ?
#
loop_
_entity_poly.entity_id
_entity_poly.type
_entity_poly.pdbx_seq_one_letter_code
_entity_poly.pdbx_strand_id
1 'polypeptide(L)'
;MGTEEQEKKGCEEAIRHSEVAFSSFILSLGTSAMLYLGFAEDPTTGKKEVNLPMARHVIDTLAMLKEKTKGNLEEDEEKLIDTMLFDLRLKFVEVCERKKAG
;
A
#
# COMPACT_ATOMS: atom_id res chain seq x y z
N MET A 1 -24.51 -19.87 30.53
CA MET A 1 -24.30 -18.40 30.48
C MET A 1 -22.84 -18.09 30.81
N GLY A 2 -21.89 -18.52 29.97
CA GLY A 2 -20.45 -18.33 30.26
C GLY A 2 -19.53 -18.28 29.03
N THR A 3 -20.10 -18.40 27.82
CA THR A 3 -19.34 -18.37 26.56
C THR A 3 -19.33 -16.97 25.92
N GLU A 4 -20.38 -16.16 26.14
CA GLU A 4 -20.53 -14.82 25.55
C GLU A 4 -19.57 -13.77 26.15
N GLU A 5 -19.12 -13.97 27.39
CA GLU A 5 -18.27 -13.01 28.11
C GLU A 5 -16.77 -13.17 27.80
N GLN A 6 -16.35 -14.36 27.36
CA GLN A 6 -14.99 -14.63 26.88
C GLN A 6 -14.79 -14.18 25.42
N GLU A 7 -15.81 -14.29 24.56
CA GLU A 7 -15.75 -13.81 23.17
C GLU A 7 -15.68 -12.27 23.07
N LYS A 8 -16.40 -11.55 23.94
CA LYS A 8 -16.35 -10.07 23.99
C LYS A 8 -14.99 -9.51 24.36
N LYS A 9 -14.30 -10.14 25.34
CA LYS A 9 -12.95 -9.71 25.75
C LYS A 9 -11.91 -9.87 24.64
N GLY A 10 -12.01 -10.93 23.82
CA GLY A 10 -11.11 -11.15 22.69
C GLY A 10 -11.25 -10.10 21.58
N CYS A 11 -12.48 -9.66 21.28
CA CYS A 11 -12.72 -8.57 20.33
C CYS A 11 -12.23 -7.21 20.87
N GLU A 12 -12.43 -6.92 22.15
CA GLU A 12 -11.94 -5.66 22.76
C GLU A 12 -10.41 -5.59 22.84
N GLU A 13 -9.74 -6.72 23.07
CA GLU A 13 -8.28 -6.81 23.11
C GLU A 13 -7.66 -6.73 21.71
N ALA A 14 -8.32 -7.29 20.69
CA ALA A 14 -7.92 -7.15 19.28
C ALA A 14 -8.01 -5.71 18.76
N ILE A 15 -8.91 -4.88 19.31
CA ILE A 15 -9.03 -3.46 18.98
C ILE A 15 -7.96 -2.61 19.70
N ARG A 16 -7.46 -3.08 20.85
CA ARG A 16 -6.50 -2.33 21.68
C ARG A 16 -5.06 -2.40 21.21
N HIS A 17 -4.70 -3.32 20.32
CA HIS A 17 -3.31 -3.56 19.92
C HIS A 17 -3.12 -3.47 18.41
N SER A 18 -2.73 -2.26 17.97
CA SER A 18 -1.85 -1.92 16.84
C SER A 18 -2.42 -0.73 16.07
N GLU A 19 -2.19 0.49 16.56
CA GLU A 19 -2.30 1.65 15.70
C GLU A 19 -1.38 1.43 14.48
N VAL A 20 -1.95 1.50 13.28
CA VAL A 20 -1.16 1.34 12.07
C VAL A 20 -0.30 2.59 11.92
N ALA A 21 1.01 2.45 12.05
CA ALA A 21 1.95 3.51 11.75
C ALA A 21 1.77 3.97 10.29
N PHE A 22 1.88 5.28 10.03
CA PHE A 22 1.80 5.84 8.68
C PHE A 22 2.78 5.14 7.73
N SER A 23 4.01 4.90 8.20
CA SER A 23 5.03 4.17 7.45
C SER A 23 4.58 2.77 7.02
N SER A 24 3.98 1.98 7.93
CA SER A 24 3.39 0.68 7.63
C SER A 24 2.28 0.78 6.59
N PHE A 25 1.44 1.81 6.65
CA PHE A 25 0.39 2.06 5.67
C PHE A 25 0.96 2.39 4.28
N ILE A 26 1.95 3.29 4.19
CA ILE A 26 2.61 3.64 2.93
C ILE A 26 3.31 2.41 2.31
N LEU A 27 3.98 1.60 3.12
CA LEU A 27 4.60 0.35 2.66
C LEU A 27 3.57 -0.66 2.14
N SER A 28 2.41 -0.75 2.78
CA SER A 28 1.31 -1.63 2.34
C SER A 28 0.79 -1.21 0.96
N LEU A 29 0.55 0.08 0.75
CA LEU A 29 0.13 0.64 -0.55
C LEU A 29 1.21 0.44 -1.61
N GLY A 30 2.49 0.69 -1.27
CA GLY A 30 3.61 0.44 -2.17
C GLY A 30 3.68 -1.03 -2.63
N THR A 31 3.46 -1.97 -1.71
CA THR A 31 3.38 -3.41 -2.03
C THR A 31 2.23 -3.72 -2.97
N SER A 32 1.03 -3.16 -2.73
CA SER A 32 -0.11 -3.32 -3.63
C SER A 32 0.18 -2.78 -5.03
N ALA A 33 0.80 -1.60 -5.14
CA ALA A 33 1.20 -1.04 -6.44
C ALA A 33 2.19 -1.96 -7.17
N MET A 34 3.19 -2.51 -6.46
CA MET A 34 4.16 -3.45 -7.02
C MET A 34 3.50 -4.75 -7.51
N LEU A 35 2.50 -5.27 -6.79
CA LEU A 35 1.69 -6.41 -7.21
C LEU A 35 0.95 -6.10 -8.50
N TYR A 36 0.25 -4.96 -8.58
CA TYR A 36 -0.45 -4.54 -9.80
C TYR A 36 0.48 -4.23 -10.98
N LEU A 37 1.75 -3.90 -10.72
CA LEU A 37 2.76 -3.75 -11.76
C LEU A 37 3.37 -5.09 -12.21
N GLY A 38 2.98 -6.21 -11.60
CA GLY A 38 3.49 -7.54 -11.91
C GLY A 38 4.90 -7.82 -11.37
N PHE A 39 5.39 -7.02 -10.40
CA PHE A 39 6.68 -7.25 -9.75
C PHE A 39 6.58 -8.26 -8.58
N ALA A 40 5.39 -8.46 -8.02
CA ALA A 40 5.10 -9.46 -7.00
C ALA A 40 4.05 -10.46 -7.50
N GLU A 41 4.05 -11.66 -6.91
CA GLU A 41 3.02 -12.68 -7.16
C GLU A 41 1.78 -12.37 -6.36
N ASP A 42 0.61 -12.55 -6.98
CA ASP A 42 -0.65 -12.55 -6.24
C ASP A 42 -0.68 -13.75 -5.29
N PRO A 43 -0.84 -13.56 -3.98
CA PRO A 43 -0.76 -14.64 -2.99
C PRO A 43 -1.94 -15.62 -3.07
N THR A 44 -3.03 -15.25 -3.74
CA THR A 44 -4.23 -16.08 -3.92
C THR A 44 -4.13 -16.93 -5.18
N THR A 45 -3.60 -16.35 -6.27
CA THR A 45 -3.55 -17.02 -7.58
C THR A 45 -2.17 -17.56 -7.96
N GLY A 46 -1.10 -17.10 -7.29
CA GLY A 46 0.29 -17.40 -7.63
C GLY A 46 0.77 -16.78 -8.94
N LYS A 47 -0.02 -15.88 -9.55
CA LYS A 47 0.29 -15.30 -10.86
C LYS A 47 0.86 -13.89 -10.72
N LYS A 48 1.78 -13.55 -11.63
CA LYS A 48 2.20 -12.16 -11.87
C LYS A 48 1.38 -11.59 -13.00
N GLU A 49 0.40 -10.76 -12.66
CA GLU A 49 -0.45 -10.09 -13.65
C GLU A 49 -0.30 -8.58 -13.56
N VAL A 50 -0.21 -7.93 -14.73
CA VAL A 50 -0.08 -6.47 -14.82
C VAL A 50 -1.46 -5.84 -14.94
N ASN A 51 -1.83 -5.04 -13.95
CA ASN A 51 -3.02 -4.19 -13.92
C ASN A 51 -2.63 -2.71 -13.78
N LEU A 52 -2.28 -2.08 -14.90
CA LEU A 52 -1.87 -0.67 -14.95
C LEU A 52 -2.92 0.30 -14.37
N PRO A 53 -4.24 0.16 -14.65
CA PRO A 53 -5.24 1.02 -14.02
C PRO A 53 -5.20 0.99 -12.48
N MET A 54 -5.08 -0.20 -11.88
CA MET A 54 -5.00 -0.33 -10.43
C MET A 54 -3.67 0.18 -9.87
N ALA A 55 -2.54 -0.11 -10.53
CA ALA A 55 -1.25 0.44 -10.15
C ALA A 55 -1.28 1.97 -10.12
N ARG A 56 -1.86 2.59 -11.16
CA ARG A 56 -2.03 4.05 -11.22
C ARG A 56 -2.90 4.57 -10.09
N HIS A 57 -4.03 3.92 -9.82
CA HIS A 57 -4.93 4.34 -8.75
C HIS A 57 -4.21 4.39 -7.38
N VAL A 58 -3.37 3.39 -7.08
CA VAL A 58 -2.60 3.36 -5.83
C VAL A 58 -1.54 4.47 -5.81
N ILE A 59 -0.83 4.70 -6.92
CA ILE A 59 0.15 5.81 -7.04
C ILE A 59 -0.52 7.17 -6.85
N ASP A 60 -1.68 7.37 -7.47
CA ASP A 60 -2.46 8.61 -7.34
C ASP A 60 -3.00 8.78 -5.90
N THR A 61 -3.33 7.68 -5.21
CA THR A 61 -3.71 7.69 -3.79
C THR A 61 -2.54 8.11 -2.90
N LEU A 62 -1.35 7.55 -3.11
CA LEU A 62 -0.13 7.97 -2.39
C LEU A 62 0.18 9.46 -2.64
N ALA A 63 0.02 9.93 -3.89
CA ALA A 63 0.25 11.33 -4.22
C ALA A 63 -0.75 12.25 -3.52
N MET A 64 -2.03 11.87 -3.49
CA MET A 64 -3.07 12.58 -2.76
C MET A 64 -2.78 12.61 -1.26
N LEU A 65 -2.35 11.48 -0.66
CA LEU A 65 -2.00 11.41 0.76
C LEU A 65 -0.87 12.37 1.10
N LYS A 66 0.23 12.36 0.33
CA LYS A 66 1.34 13.31 0.52
C LYS A 66 0.85 14.76 0.60
N GLU A 67 0.01 15.17 -0.35
CA GLU A 67 -0.53 16.53 -0.37
C GLU A 67 -1.45 16.82 0.81
N LYS A 68 -2.27 15.86 1.24
CA LYS A 68 -3.21 16.01 2.34
C LYS A 68 -2.56 15.97 3.73
N THR A 69 -1.41 15.32 3.87
CA THR A 69 -0.69 15.19 5.14
C THR A 69 0.49 16.16 5.27
N LYS A 70 0.71 17.03 4.29
CA LYS A 70 1.81 18.01 4.31
C LYS A 70 1.77 18.88 5.58
N GLY A 71 2.92 18.96 6.26
CA GLY A 71 3.07 19.68 7.53
C GLY A 71 2.67 18.88 8.78
N ASN A 72 2.14 17.66 8.60
CA ASN A 72 1.82 16.72 9.68
C ASN A 72 2.70 15.45 9.65
N LEU A 73 3.70 15.39 8.78
CA LEU A 73 4.61 14.25 8.65
C LEU A 73 5.92 14.53 9.40
N GLU A 74 6.44 13.49 10.05
CA GLU A 74 7.83 13.49 10.51
C GLU A 74 8.79 13.41 9.31
N GLU A 75 10.04 13.83 9.50
CA GLU A 75 11.03 13.90 8.41
C GLU A 75 11.23 12.55 7.69
N ASP A 76 11.23 11.45 8.44
CA ASP A 76 11.38 10.10 7.90
C ASP A 76 10.12 9.63 7.15
N GLU A 77 8.93 10.08 7.57
CA GLU A 77 7.67 9.79 6.88
C GLU A 77 7.56 10.53 5.55
N GLU A 78 7.99 11.80 5.52
CA GLU A 78 8.05 12.59 4.29
C GLU A 78 9.04 11.99 3.30
N LYS A 79 10.25 11.62 3.75
CA LYS A 79 11.23 10.92 2.91
C LYS A 79 10.71 9.58 2.38
N LEU A 80 10.01 8.83 3.23
CA LEU A 80 9.44 7.53 2.85
C LEU A 80 8.43 7.67 1.72
N ILE A 81 7.43 8.54 1.88
CA ILE A 81 6.39 8.71 0.86
C ILE A 81 6.95 9.28 -0.45
N ASP A 82 7.96 10.15 -0.37
CA ASP A 82 8.63 10.73 -1.53
C ASP A 82 9.42 9.70 -2.34
N THR A 83 10.21 8.90 -1.64
CA THR A 83 10.99 7.82 -2.25
C THR A 83 10.05 6.79 -2.88
N MET A 84 8.99 6.41 -2.17
CA MET A 84 7.99 5.47 -2.66
C MET A 84 7.30 5.98 -3.93
N LEU A 85 6.86 7.24 -3.95
CA LEU A 85 6.22 7.85 -5.12
C LEU A 85 7.16 7.92 -6.32
N PHE A 86 8.42 8.29 -6.10
CA PHE A 86 9.42 8.35 -7.16
C PHE A 86 9.64 6.96 -7.79
N ASP A 87 9.93 5.96 -6.97
CA ASP A 87 10.22 4.60 -7.43
C ASP A 87 9.04 3.98 -8.18
N LEU A 88 7.82 4.13 -7.65
CA LEU A 88 6.63 3.55 -8.27
C LEU A 88 6.31 4.22 -9.61
N ARG A 89 6.52 5.54 -9.75
CA ARG A 89 6.32 6.25 -11.02
C ARG A 89 7.30 5.79 -12.09
N LEU A 90 8.58 5.62 -11.74
CA LEU A 90 9.57 5.09 -12.67
C LEU A 90 9.20 3.68 -13.15
N LYS A 91 8.90 2.78 -12.22
CA LYS A 91 8.47 1.41 -12.53
C LYS A 91 7.18 1.37 -13.36
N PHE A 92 6.24 2.26 -13.08
CA PHE A 92 5.01 2.37 -13.86
C PHE A 92 5.29 2.73 -15.32
N VAL A 93 6.16 3.72 -15.56
CA VAL A 93 6.57 4.11 -16.92
C VAL A 93 7.27 2.94 -17.62
N GLU A 94 8.20 2.26 -16.95
CA GLU A 94 8.89 1.08 -17.50
C GLU A 94 7.91 0.00 -17.96
N VAL A 95 6.94 -0.36 -17.11
CA VAL A 95 5.93 -1.38 -17.44
C VAL A 95 5.00 -0.89 -18.56
N CYS A 96 4.64 0.39 -18.57
CA CYS A 96 3.86 1.00 -19.65
C CYS A 96 4.58 0.90 -20.99
N GLU A 97 5.88 1.20 -21.06
CA GLU A 97 6.66 1.09 -22.29
C GLU A 97 6.79 -0.38 -22.74
N ARG A 98 7.02 -1.30 -21.81
CA ARG A 98 7.06 -2.75 -22.12
C ARG A 98 5.74 -3.27 -22.70
N LYS A 99 4.60 -2.80 -22.20
CA LYS A 99 3.24 -3.16 -22.69
C LYS A 99 2.90 -2.56 -24.06
N LYS A 100 3.57 -1.49 -24.49
CA LYS A 100 3.39 -0.89 -25.83
C LYS A 100 4.25 -1.59 -26.90
N ALA A 101 5.37 -2.18 -26.50
CA ALA A 101 6.33 -2.81 -27.38
C ALA A 101 6.02 -4.28 -27.72
N GLY A 102 5.02 -4.90 -27.06
CA GLY A 102 4.53 -6.24 -27.32
C GLY A 102 3.09 -6.23 -27.79
#